data_AF-A0A8H7GU53-F1
#
_entry.id   AF-A0A8H7GU53-F1
#
_cell.length_a   1.000
_cell.length_b   1.000
_cell.length_c   1.000
_cell.angle_alpha   90.00
_cell.angle_beta   90.00
_cell.angle_gamma   90.00
#
_symmetry.space_group_name_H-M   'P 1'
#
loop_
_entity.id
_entity.type
_entity.pdbx_description
1 polymer ?
#
loop_
_entity_poly.entity_id
_entity_poly.type
_entity_poly.pdbx_seq_one_letter_code
_entity_poly.pdbx_strand_id
1 'polypeptide(L)'
;MSVLNPNHSKVQLKVSSCASNYKFSELKMLDDPAIAYQLPMAVIALVDMNAFFAQCEQVRLGCTLEDPVVCCQWSSLIAVSYAARKYGIGRMDTLQSAKDKCPGLVVGHAAVFKKGETHWQYLDGPPNQALHKVSLDPYRRELRKVFKILSRECDLVEKASVDECYMDLGRLVYGKVAELFPFLLELGPEDDLPPVPEKLPEELRWEGKVIPTNEEESDKNDNALQMNYTKDKREKKHFHKRWNDQQ
;
A
#
# COMPACT_ATOMS: atom_id res chain seq x y z
N MET A 1 0.75 -6.58 -17.73
CA MET A 1 -0.47 -7.42 -17.67
C MET A 1 -1.25 -7.00 -16.45
N SER A 2 -2.56 -6.76 -16.58
CA SER A 2 -3.43 -6.50 -15.42
C SER A 2 -3.31 -7.67 -14.45
N VAL A 3 -3.07 -7.40 -13.17
CA VAL A 3 -2.97 -8.42 -12.12
C VAL A 3 -4.37 -8.96 -11.75
N LEU A 4 -5.42 -8.39 -12.33
CA LEU A 4 -6.81 -8.70 -12.01
C LEU A 4 -7.26 -9.93 -12.81
N ASN A 5 -7.60 -11.00 -12.08
CA ASN A 5 -8.05 -12.26 -12.64
C ASN A 5 -9.52 -12.13 -13.11
N PRO A 6 -9.85 -12.36 -14.39
CA PRO A 6 -11.16 -12.02 -14.97
C PRO A 6 -12.35 -12.85 -14.44
N ASN A 7 -12.11 -13.91 -13.66
CA ASN A 7 -13.13 -14.79 -13.09
C ASN A 7 -13.39 -14.49 -11.60
N HIS A 8 -14.01 -13.35 -11.28
CA HIS A 8 -14.36 -13.01 -9.90
C HIS A 8 -15.87 -13.09 -9.63
N SER A 9 -16.24 -13.82 -8.59
CA SER A 9 -17.60 -13.81 -8.04
C SER A 9 -17.88 -12.46 -7.39
N LYS A 10 -19.01 -11.85 -7.74
CA LYS A 10 -19.51 -10.62 -7.10
C LYS A 10 -19.68 -10.86 -5.59
N VAL A 11 -18.85 -10.26 -4.76
CA VAL A 11 -19.03 -10.29 -3.30
C VAL A 11 -20.27 -9.45 -2.99
N GLN A 12 -21.35 -10.09 -2.55
CA GLN A 12 -22.46 -9.38 -1.92
C GLN A 12 -22.00 -8.91 -0.55
N LEU A 13 -21.74 -7.62 -0.41
CA LEU A 13 -21.57 -7.00 0.89
C LEU A 13 -22.85 -7.23 1.70
N LYS A 14 -22.73 -7.85 2.87
CA LYS A 14 -23.82 -7.87 3.85
C LYS A 14 -23.90 -6.48 4.49
N VAL A 15 -24.48 -5.53 3.77
CA VAL A 15 -24.70 -4.17 4.29
C VAL A 15 -26.01 -4.19 5.06
N SER A 16 -25.95 -4.02 6.38
CA SER A 16 -27.10 -3.52 7.14
C SER A 16 -27.05 -2.01 7.08
N SER A 17 -28.12 -1.36 6.61
CA SER A 17 -28.19 0.11 6.58
C SER A 17 -28.03 0.66 8.01
N CYS A 18 -26.92 1.33 8.29
CA CYS A 18 -26.72 2.10 9.50
C CYS A 18 -26.67 3.59 9.14
N ALA A 19 -27.11 4.45 10.06
CA ALA A 19 -26.94 5.89 9.91
C ALA A 19 -25.44 6.20 9.84
N SER A 20 -25.07 7.13 8.95
CA SER A 20 -23.71 7.64 8.89
C SER A 20 -23.37 8.39 10.17
N ASN A 21 -22.15 8.23 10.67
CA ASN A 21 -21.60 9.10 11.72
C ASN A 21 -21.04 10.41 11.16
N TYR A 22 -21.12 10.60 9.84
CA TYR A 22 -20.51 11.70 9.12
C TYR A 22 -21.54 12.54 8.39
N LYS A 23 -21.28 13.85 8.36
CA LYS A 23 -22.06 14.86 7.65
C LYS A 23 -21.56 15.11 6.24
N PHE A 24 -22.41 15.71 5.41
CA PHE A 24 -22.01 16.14 4.07
C PHE A 24 -20.90 17.20 4.08
N SER A 25 -20.87 18.08 5.08
CA SER A 25 -19.77 19.04 5.26
C SER A 25 -18.41 18.36 5.39
N GLU A 26 -18.33 17.26 6.15
CA GLU A 26 -17.09 16.47 6.30
C GLU A 26 -16.70 15.80 4.98
N LEU A 27 -17.66 15.26 4.22
CA LEU A 27 -17.39 14.73 2.89
C LEU A 27 -16.81 15.80 1.96
N LYS A 28 -17.38 17.01 2.00
CA LYS A 28 -16.91 18.15 1.20
C LYS A 28 -15.51 18.63 1.62
N MET A 29 -15.15 18.51 2.90
CA MET A 29 -13.81 18.88 3.38
C MET A 29 -12.69 18.02 2.78
N LEU A 30 -13.00 16.85 2.20
CA LEU A 30 -12.01 16.07 1.43
C LEU A 30 -11.48 16.83 0.20
N ASP A 31 -12.24 17.80 -0.32
CA ASP A 31 -11.87 18.65 -1.46
C ASP A 31 -10.88 19.78 -1.08
N ASP A 32 -10.56 19.93 0.22
CA ASP A 32 -9.62 20.94 0.71
C ASP A 32 -8.29 20.30 1.18
N PRO A 33 -7.18 20.50 0.45
CA PRO A 33 -5.88 19.92 0.79
C PRO A 33 -5.29 20.43 2.13
N ALA A 34 -5.80 21.54 2.68
CA ALA A 34 -5.31 22.08 3.95
C ALA A 34 -5.88 21.35 5.18
N ILE A 35 -7.00 20.64 5.03
CA ILE A 35 -7.74 20.05 6.16
C ILE A 35 -8.13 18.59 5.96
N ALA A 36 -8.16 18.08 4.72
CA ALA A 36 -8.63 16.73 4.40
C ALA A 36 -7.96 15.65 5.27
N TYR A 37 -6.64 15.77 5.52
CA TYR A 37 -5.87 14.82 6.34
C TYR A 37 -6.29 14.74 7.81
N GLN A 38 -7.05 15.72 8.33
CA GLN A 38 -7.53 15.75 9.71
C GLN A 38 -8.82 14.96 9.89
N LEU A 39 -9.50 14.59 8.80
CA LEU A 39 -10.78 13.91 8.82
C LEU A 39 -10.60 12.41 9.08
N PRO A 40 -11.51 11.76 9.83
CA PRO A 40 -11.51 10.30 9.94
C PRO A 40 -11.69 9.58 8.60
N MET A 41 -12.29 10.25 7.62
CA MET A 41 -12.49 9.73 6.26
C MET A 41 -11.36 10.10 5.28
N ALA A 42 -10.24 10.65 5.76
CA ALA A 42 -9.10 10.97 4.92
C ALA A 42 -8.62 9.71 4.16
N VAL A 43 -8.34 9.88 2.86
CA VAL A 43 -7.85 8.78 2.02
C VAL A 43 -6.41 9.06 1.63
N ILE A 44 -5.49 8.48 2.40
CA ILE A 44 -4.04 8.66 2.22
C ILE A 44 -3.44 7.37 1.65
N ALA A 45 -2.67 7.50 0.57
CA ALA A 45 -1.87 6.41 0.03
C ALA A 45 -0.39 6.63 0.35
N LEU A 46 0.31 5.54 0.70
CA LEU A 46 1.76 5.46 0.69
C LEU A 46 2.19 4.65 -0.54
N VAL A 47 3.09 5.20 -1.34
CA VAL A 47 3.68 4.53 -2.49
C VAL A 47 5.15 4.27 -2.19
N ASP A 48 5.54 2.98 -2.18
CA ASP A 48 6.91 2.50 -2.01
C ASP A 48 7.35 1.76 -3.28
N MET A 49 8.52 2.12 -3.81
CA MET A 49 9.06 1.53 -5.01
C MET A 49 9.84 0.24 -4.71
N ASN A 50 9.26 -0.89 -5.10
CA ASN A 50 9.85 -2.23 -5.03
C ASN A 50 11.36 -2.27 -5.37
N ALA A 51 12.23 -2.59 -4.41
CA ALA A 51 13.68 -2.76 -4.66
C ALA A 51 14.31 -1.63 -5.50
N PHE A 52 13.96 -0.37 -5.18
CA PHE A 52 14.15 0.80 -6.03
C PHE A 52 15.53 0.92 -6.71
N PHE A 53 16.63 0.83 -5.96
CA PHE A 53 17.97 0.98 -6.57
C PHE A 53 18.30 -0.17 -7.53
N ALA A 54 17.86 -1.40 -7.24
CA ALA A 54 18.08 -2.52 -8.14
C ALA A 54 17.27 -2.35 -9.43
N GLN A 55 16.04 -1.83 -9.36
CA GLN A 55 15.25 -1.50 -10.55
C GLN A 55 15.87 -0.36 -11.38
N CYS A 56 16.41 0.66 -10.72
CA CYS A 56 17.13 1.73 -11.43
C CYS A 56 18.33 1.17 -12.21
N GLU A 57 19.10 0.29 -11.57
CA GLU A 57 20.25 -0.37 -12.21
C GLU A 57 19.82 -1.36 -13.30
N GLN A 58 18.69 -2.08 -13.15
CA GLN A 58 18.10 -2.91 -14.22
C GLN A 58 17.86 -2.09 -15.48
N VAL A 59 17.14 -0.96 -15.36
CA VAL A 59 16.84 -0.09 -16.50
C VAL A 59 18.12 0.47 -17.11
N ARG A 60 19.07 0.93 -16.28
CA ARG A 60 20.35 1.49 -16.75
C ARG A 60 21.19 0.47 -17.52
N LEU A 61 21.23 -0.77 -17.04
CA LEU A 61 22.04 -1.85 -17.60
C LEU A 61 21.34 -2.61 -18.74
N GLY A 62 20.10 -2.27 -19.07
CA GLY A 62 19.33 -2.96 -20.12
C GLY A 62 18.87 -4.36 -19.72
N CYS A 63 18.73 -4.62 -18.41
CA CYS A 63 18.24 -5.87 -17.86
C CYS A 63 16.71 -5.91 -17.80
N THR A 64 16.14 -7.12 -17.77
CA THR A 64 14.70 -7.35 -17.57
C THR A 64 14.38 -7.59 -16.08
N LEU A 65 13.09 -7.76 -15.75
CA LEU A 65 12.63 -8.05 -14.39
C LEU A 65 13.06 -9.45 -13.90
N GLU A 66 13.40 -10.33 -14.82
CA GLU A 66 13.82 -11.71 -14.58
C GLU A 66 15.33 -11.81 -14.30
N ASP A 67 16.10 -10.78 -14.65
CA ASP A 67 17.55 -10.77 -14.42
C ASP A 67 17.86 -10.54 -12.92
N PRO A 68 18.73 -11.37 -12.32
CA PRO A 68 19.09 -11.26 -10.91
C PRO A 68 20.06 -10.09 -10.69
N VAL A 69 19.51 -8.88 -10.58
CA VAL A 69 20.28 -7.66 -10.35
C VAL A 69 20.35 -7.33 -8.86
N VAL A 70 21.54 -6.93 -8.40
CA VAL A 70 21.75 -6.27 -7.11
C VAL A 70 22.37 -4.90 -7.31
N CYS A 71 21.97 -3.96 -6.46
CA CYS A 71 22.66 -2.68 -6.34
C CYS A 71 23.59 -2.74 -5.13
N CYS A 72 24.86 -2.37 -5.29
CA CYS A 72 25.82 -2.32 -4.21
C CYS A 72 26.39 -0.92 -3.97
N GLN A 73 26.81 -0.72 -2.73
CA GLN A 73 27.67 0.36 -2.28
C GLN A 73 28.88 -0.28 -1.63
N TRP A 74 30.03 -0.15 -2.29
CA TRP A 74 31.25 -0.88 -1.96
C TRP A 74 31.00 -2.40 -2.04
N SER A 75 31.32 -3.13 -0.97
CA SER A 75 31.05 -4.56 -0.84
C SER A 75 29.66 -4.89 -0.28
N SER A 76 28.87 -3.87 0.09
CA SER A 76 27.57 -4.05 0.74
C SER A 76 26.43 -3.94 -0.27
N LEU A 77 25.45 -4.84 -0.16
CA LEU A 77 24.23 -4.77 -0.96
C LEU A 77 23.29 -3.72 -0.37
N ILE A 78 22.83 -2.80 -1.20
CA ILE A 78 21.88 -1.74 -0.81
C ILE A 78 20.50 -1.95 -1.41
N ALA A 79 20.37 -2.73 -2.48
CA ALA A 79 19.09 -3.24 -2.96
C ALA A 79 19.25 -4.59 -3.67
N VAL A 80 18.22 -5.43 -3.56
CA VAL A 80 18.18 -6.77 -4.15
C VAL A 80 16.88 -6.92 -4.92
N SER A 81 16.98 -7.15 -6.24
CA SER A 81 15.83 -7.41 -7.11
C SER A 81 15.07 -8.67 -6.67
N TYR A 82 13.78 -8.74 -7.01
CA TYR A 82 12.98 -9.93 -6.72
C TYR A 82 13.51 -11.18 -7.42
N ALA A 83 14.10 -11.05 -8.61
CA ALA A 83 14.79 -12.15 -9.28
C ALA A 83 15.98 -12.65 -8.47
N ALA A 84 16.85 -11.77 -7.97
CA ALA A 84 17.99 -12.15 -7.12
C ALA A 84 17.55 -12.77 -5.79
N ARG A 85 16.45 -12.31 -5.18
CA ARG A 85 15.91 -12.88 -3.93
C ARG A 85 15.53 -14.35 -4.06
N LYS A 86 15.15 -14.84 -5.26
CA LYS A 86 14.85 -16.27 -5.50
C LYS A 86 16.06 -17.18 -5.27
N TYR A 87 17.27 -16.64 -5.34
CA TYR A 87 18.53 -17.33 -5.03
C TYR A 87 18.91 -17.27 -3.54
N GLY A 88 17.99 -16.80 -2.68
CA GLY A 88 18.25 -16.66 -1.24
C GLY A 88 19.20 -15.50 -0.90
N ILE A 89 19.34 -14.51 -1.79
CA ILE A 89 20.13 -13.31 -1.56
C ILE A 89 19.30 -12.32 -0.73
N GLY A 90 19.84 -11.89 0.40
CA GLY A 90 19.19 -10.98 1.34
C GLY A 90 20.03 -9.76 1.70
N ARG A 91 19.48 -8.88 2.54
CA ARG A 91 20.13 -7.63 2.97
C ARG A 91 21.41 -7.85 3.78
N MET A 92 21.57 -9.02 4.41
CA MET A 92 22.73 -9.38 5.22
C MET A 92 23.87 -10.03 4.40
N ASP A 93 23.65 -10.28 3.10
CA ASP A 93 24.68 -10.85 2.24
C ASP A 93 25.76 -9.83 1.89
N THR A 94 26.99 -10.34 1.77
CA THR A 94 28.09 -9.61 1.14
C THR A 94 28.00 -9.77 -0.38
N LEU A 95 28.67 -8.89 -1.13
CA LEU A 95 28.75 -9.04 -2.58
C LEU A 95 29.34 -10.41 -2.99
N GLN A 96 30.30 -10.94 -2.23
CA GLN A 96 30.89 -12.24 -2.53
C GLN A 96 29.90 -13.38 -2.31
N SER A 97 29.25 -13.43 -1.14
CA SER A 97 28.27 -14.49 -0.84
C SER A 97 27.08 -14.47 -1.80
N ALA A 98 26.68 -13.29 -2.29
CA ALA A 98 25.66 -13.16 -3.32
C ALA A 98 26.09 -13.74 -4.68
N LYS A 99 27.35 -13.51 -5.09
CA LYS A 99 27.92 -14.12 -6.31
C LYS A 99 28.04 -15.64 -6.19
N ASP A 100 28.38 -16.14 -5.00
CA ASP A 100 28.47 -17.58 -4.75
C ASP A 100 27.08 -18.25 -4.86
N LYS A 101 26.03 -17.58 -4.37
CA LYS A 101 24.62 -18.04 -4.47
C LYS A 101 24.06 -17.96 -5.90
N CYS A 102 24.53 -16.99 -6.70
CA CYS A 102 24.05 -16.74 -8.05
C CYS A 102 25.22 -16.42 -8.99
N PRO A 103 25.78 -17.41 -9.72
CA PRO A 103 26.90 -17.18 -10.63
C PRO A 103 26.58 -16.21 -11.78
N GLY A 104 25.30 -16.07 -12.15
CA GLY A 104 24.80 -15.12 -13.15
C GLY A 104 24.39 -13.76 -12.59
N LEU A 105 24.76 -13.44 -11.35
CA LEU A 105 24.37 -12.19 -10.67
C LEU A 105 24.90 -10.96 -11.41
N VAL A 106 23.99 -10.06 -11.77
CA VAL A 106 24.34 -8.77 -12.35
C VAL A 106 24.50 -7.76 -11.21
N VAL A 107 25.63 -7.06 -11.19
CA VAL A 107 26.00 -6.15 -10.11
C VAL A 107 26.05 -4.72 -10.64
N GLY A 108 25.10 -3.89 -10.22
CA GLY A 108 25.16 -2.44 -10.40
C GLY A 108 25.81 -1.79 -9.18
N HIS A 109 26.98 -1.20 -9.33
CA HIS A 109 27.55 -0.36 -8.27
C HIS A 109 27.02 1.07 -8.40
N ALA A 110 26.67 1.70 -7.28
CA ALA A 110 26.27 3.10 -7.28
C ALA A 110 27.34 4.02 -7.89
N ALA A 111 26.91 5.05 -8.60
CA ALA A 111 27.84 6.03 -9.18
C ALA A 111 28.75 6.63 -8.10
N VAL A 112 29.91 7.15 -8.51
CA VAL A 112 30.88 7.73 -7.59
C VAL A 112 31.43 9.05 -8.12
N PHE A 113 31.77 9.95 -7.20
CA PHE A 113 32.70 11.04 -7.42
C PHE A 113 34.12 10.54 -7.19
N LYS A 114 35.07 10.95 -8.03
CA LYS A 114 36.49 10.75 -7.77
C LYS A 114 37.07 11.98 -7.07
N LYS A 115 38.03 11.79 -6.17
CA LYS A 115 38.69 12.87 -5.44
C LYS A 115 39.29 13.89 -6.41
N GLY A 116 38.85 15.15 -6.29
CA GLY A 116 39.26 16.24 -7.17
C GLY A 116 38.34 16.50 -8.37
N GLU A 117 37.35 15.64 -8.62
CA GLU A 117 36.36 15.81 -9.69
C GLU A 117 35.03 16.35 -9.12
N THR A 118 34.31 17.14 -9.93
CA THR A 118 33.05 17.78 -9.54
C THR A 118 31.80 17.08 -10.07
N HIS A 119 31.97 16.04 -10.89
CA HIS A 119 30.87 15.23 -11.42
C HIS A 119 30.96 13.78 -10.94
N TRP A 120 29.81 13.14 -10.80
CA TRP A 120 29.74 11.69 -10.56
C TRP A 120 29.77 10.94 -11.89
N GLN A 121 30.21 9.69 -11.85
CA GLN A 121 30.17 8.77 -12.99
C GLN A 121 29.94 7.34 -12.51
N TYR A 122 29.37 6.52 -13.39
CA TYR A 122 29.43 5.06 -13.24
C TYR A 122 30.79 4.59 -13.73
N LEU A 123 31.33 3.56 -13.07
CA LEU A 123 32.60 2.93 -13.46
C LEU A 123 32.33 1.51 -13.96
N ASP A 124 33.09 1.08 -14.97
CA ASP A 124 33.04 -0.30 -15.48
C ASP A 124 33.69 -1.30 -14.50
N GLY A 125 34.58 -0.80 -13.62
CA GLY A 125 35.27 -1.56 -12.60
C GLY A 125 34.87 -1.16 -11.17
N PRO A 126 35.35 -1.93 -10.16
CA PRO A 126 35.06 -1.62 -8.77
C PRO A 126 35.70 -0.28 -8.35
N PRO A 127 34.95 0.62 -7.68
CA PRO A 127 35.51 1.87 -7.20
C PRO A 127 36.44 1.65 -6.00
N ASN A 128 37.48 2.49 -5.92
CA ASN A 128 38.41 2.52 -4.79
C ASN A 128 37.92 3.49 -3.70
N GLN A 129 37.62 2.99 -2.49
CA GLN A 129 37.14 3.78 -1.34
C GLN A 129 38.07 4.92 -0.92
N ALA A 130 39.39 4.81 -1.14
CA ALA A 130 40.35 5.86 -0.81
C ALA A 130 40.29 7.04 -1.79
N LEU A 131 39.81 6.80 -3.01
CA LEU A 131 39.78 7.77 -4.11
C LEU A 131 38.37 8.23 -4.48
N HIS A 132 37.34 7.53 -4.01
CA HIS A 132 35.96 7.74 -4.47
C HIS A 132 34.98 7.96 -3.32
N LYS A 133 33.89 8.67 -3.62
CA LYS A 133 32.73 8.83 -2.74
C LYS A 133 31.46 8.53 -3.51
N VAL A 134 30.55 7.78 -2.91
CA VAL A 134 29.28 7.35 -3.54
C VAL A 134 28.38 8.54 -3.82
N SER A 135 27.72 8.49 -4.98
CA SER A 135 26.67 9.40 -5.43
C SER A 135 25.37 8.63 -5.59
N LEU A 136 24.32 9.09 -4.92
CA LEU A 136 22.95 8.59 -5.09
C LEU A 136 22.12 9.48 -6.03
N ASP A 137 22.76 10.45 -6.68
CA ASP A 137 22.10 11.39 -7.58
C ASP A 137 21.43 10.74 -8.78
N PRO A 138 21.95 9.64 -9.38
CA PRO A 138 21.21 8.91 -10.40
C PRO A 138 19.84 8.45 -9.90
N TYR A 139 19.78 7.84 -8.71
CA TYR A 139 18.52 7.36 -8.13
C TYR A 139 17.57 8.52 -7.78
N ARG A 140 18.10 9.62 -7.23
CA ARG A 140 17.30 10.84 -6.98
C ARG A 140 16.74 11.45 -8.27
N ARG A 141 17.43 11.28 -9.40
CA ARG A 141 16.94 11.73 -10.72
C ARG A 141 15.80 10.83 -11.20
N GLU A 142 15.91 9.52 -11.03
CA GLU A 142 14.83 8.59 -11.39
C GLU A 142 13.60 8.80 -10.51
N LEU A 143 13.77 9.01 -9.20
CA LEU A 143 12.66 9.35 -8.29
C LEU A 143 11.92 10.61 -8.74
N ARG A 144 12.63 11.66 -9.16
CA ARG A 144 12.00 12.89 -9.67
C ARG A 144 11.11 12.64 -10.89
N LYS A 145 11.43 11.66 -11.73
CA LYS A 145 10.58 11.30 -12.88
C LYS A 145 9.30 10.63 -12.40
N VAL A 146 9.39 9.73 -11.42
CA VAL A 146 8.25 9.06 -10.80
C VAL A 146 7.33 10.09 -10.14
N PHE A 147 7.89 10.98 -9.32
CA PHE A 147 7.13 12.05 -8.68
C PHE A 147 6.45 12.97 -9.68
N LYS A 148 7.11 13.29 -10.79
CA LYS A 148 6.48 14.07 -11.87
C LYS A 148 5.25 13.38 -12.45
N ILE A 149 5.19 12.05 -12.45
CA ILE A 149 4.01 11.30 -12.87
C ILE A 149 2.95 11.36 -11.77
N LEU A 150 3.31 11.06 -10.52
CA LEU A 150 2.37 11.05 -9.40
C LEU A 150 1.71 12.42 -9.18
N SER A 151 2.49 13.50 -9.24
CA SER A 151 2.00 14.88 -9.11
C SER A 151 1.16 15.38 -10.30
N ARG A 152 1.02 14.60 -11.38
CA ARG A 152 0.04 14.88 -12.44
C ARG A 152 -1.32 14.31 -12.11
N GLU A 153 -1.33 13.15 -11.46
CA GLU A 153 -2.54 12.40 -11.13
C GLU A 153 -3.12 12.82 -9.78
N CYS A 154 -2.28 13.34 -8.87
CA CYS A 154 -2.67 13.82 -7.56
C CYS A 154 -2.09 15.21 -7.30
N ASP A 155 -2.92 16.08 -6.76
CA ASP A 155 -2.59 17.48 -6.48
C ASP A 155 -1.67 17.66 -5.27
N LEU A 156 -1.69 16.71 -4.33
CA LEU A 156 -0.86 16.74 -3.12
C LEU A 156 -0.07 15.43 -2.96
N VAL A 157 1.23 15.52 -3.24
CA VAL A 157 2.20 14.43 -3.11
C VAL A 157 3.36 14.89 -2.25
N GLU A 158 3.62 14.18 -1.15
CA GLU A 158 4.72 14.47 -0.22
C GLU A 158 5.81 13.42 -0.33
N LYS A 159 7.06 13.85 -0.50
CA LYS A 159 8.21 12.95 -0.50
C LYS A 159 8.58 12.53 0.91
N ALA A 160 8.50 11.23 1.20
CA ALA A 160 8.90 10.67 2.48
C ALA A 160 10.37 10.24 2.49
N SER A 161 10.85 9.60 1.42
CA SER A 161 12.23 9.07 1.34
C SER A 161 12.78 9.04 -0.09
N VAL A 162 13.80 8.22 -0.36
CA VAL A 162 14.43 8.11 -1.70
C VAL A 162 13.59 7.27 -2.67
N ASP A 163 12.64 6.51 -2.16
CA ASP A 163 11.75 5.60 -2.88
C ASP A 163 10.31 5.62 -2.38
N GLU A 164 9.98 6.45 -1.38
CA GLU A 164 8.64 6.53 -0.82
C GLU A 164 8.02 7.93 -0.92
N CYS A 165 6.69 7.95 -1.06
CA CYS A 165 5.88 9.16 -0.99
C CYS A 165 4.50 8.91 -0.39
N TYR A 166 3.93 9.95 0.19
CA TYR A 166 2.52 10.01 0.56
C TYR A 166 1.74 10.76 -0.52
N MET A 167 0.49 10.35 -0.74
CA MET A 167 -0.46 11.01 -1.61
C MET A 167 -1.77 11.20 -0.86
N ASP A 168 -2.29 12.42 -0.85
CA ASP A 168 -3.62 12.68 -0.32
C ASP A 168 -4.64 12.60 -1.46
N LEU A 169 -5.41 11.51 -1.47
CA LEU A 169 -6.37 11.20 -2.51
C LEU A 169 -7.74 11.84 -2.26
N GLY A 170 -7.90 12.68 -1.24
CA GLY A 170 -9.18 13.29 -0.83
C GLY A 170 -9.96 13.90 -1.99
N ARG A 171 -9.35 14.78 -2.78
CA ARG A 171 -9.99 15.43 -3.95
C ARG A 171 -10.44 14.43 -5.01
N LEU A 172 -9.58 13.46 -5.32
CA LEU A 172 -9.87 12.42 -6.32
C LEU A 172 -11.05 11.55 -5.88
N VAL A 173 -11.06 11.15 -4.61
CA VAL A 173 -12.14 10.34 -4.02
C VAL A 173 -13.42 11.16 -3.95
N TYR A 174 -13.38 12.41 -3.48
CA TYR A 174 -14.54 13.30 -3.44
C TYR A 174 -15.16 13.46 -4.83
N GLY A 175 -14.35 13.78 -5.84
CA GLY A 175 -14.81 13.90 -7.22
C GLY A 175 -15.45 12.61 -7.74
N LYS A 176 -14.85 11.45 -7.46
CA LYS A 176 -15.39 10.16 -7.89
C LYS A 176 -16.69 9.78 -7.17
N VAL A 177 -16.80 10.11 -5.88
CA VAL A 177 -18.03 9.93 -5.09
C VAL A 177 -19.14 10.82 -5.64
N ALA A 178 -18.86 12.08 -5.96
CA ALA A 178 -19.83 13.01 -6.54
C ALA A 178 -20.30 12.57 -7.95
N GLU A 179 -19.40 12.00 -8.77
CA GLU A 179 -19.74 11.43 -10.08
C GLU A 179 -20.66 10.21 -9.94
N LEU A 180 -20.33 9.28 -9.03
CA LEU A 180 -21.04 8.02 -8.83
C LEU A 180 -22.37 8.18 -8.10
N PHE A 181 -22.47 9.18 -7.22
CA PHE A 181 -23.64 9.43 -6.37
C PHE A 181 -24.04 10.92 -6.42
N PRO A 182 -24.53 11.44 -7.57
CA PRO A 182 -24.80 12.86 -7.75
C PRO A 182 -25.80 13.46 -6.76
N PHE A 183 -26.73 12.64 -6.25
CA PHE A 183 -27.72 13.05 -5.27
C PHE A 183 -27.10 13.55 -3.94
N LEU A 184 -25.85 13.16 -3.63
CA LEU A 184 -25.13 13.70 -2.48
C LEU A 184 -24.94 15.21 -2.57
N LEU A 185 -24.85 15.77 -3.78
CA LEU A 185 -24.69 17.21 -4.01
C LEU A 185 -25.96 18.01 -3.70
N GLU A 186 -27.10 17.34 -3.52
CA GLU A 186 -28.37 17.96 -3.15
C GLU A 186 -28.52 18.12 -1.62
N LEU A 187 -27.61 17.53 -0.84
CA LEU A 187 -27.62 17.60 0.62
C LEU A 187 -27.18 18.97 1.14
N GLY A 188 -27.78 19.40 2.23
CA GLY A 188 -27.30 20.51 3.04
C GLY A 188 -26.00 20.16 3.77
N PRO A 189 -25.17 21.16 4.15
CA PRO A 189 -23.88 20.90 4.82
C PRO A 189 -24.00 20.11 6.13
N GLU A 190 -25.09 20.31 6.86
CA GLU A 190 -25.31 19.69 8.17
C GLU A 190 -26.09 18.37 8.10
N ASP A 191 -26.52 17.97 6.90
CA ASP A 191 -27.24 16.73 6.68
C ASP A 191 -26.29 15.53 6.86
N ASP A 192 -26.80 14.48 7.49
CA ASP A 192 -26.09 13.21 7.61
C ASP A 192 -25.92 12.57 6.24
N LEU A 193 -24.77 11.94 5.99
CA LEU A 193 -24.60 11.16 4.77
C LEU A 193 -25.59 9.98 4.77
N PRO A 194 -26.14 9.63 3.60
CA PRO A 194 -27.05 8.50 3.46
C PRO A 194 -26.33 7.18 3.81
N PRO A 195 -27.10 6.14 4.20
CA PRO A 195 -26.53 4.81 4.36
C PRO A 195 -25.91 4.32 3.04
N VAL A 196 -24.88 3.47 3.14
CA VAL A 196 -24.28 2.83 1.96
C VAL A 196 -25.35 2.06 1.19
N PRO A 197 -25.52 2.32 -0.12
CA PRO A 197 -26.53 1.64 -0.93
C PRO A 197 -26.32 0.12 -0.95
N GLU A 198 -27.41 -0.66 -0.91
CA GLU A 198 -27.36 -2.13 -1.03
C GLU A 198 -26.76 -2.60 -2.36
N LYS A 199 -26.87 -1.76 -3.40
CA LYS A 199 -26.30 -1.99 -4.72
C LYS A 199 -25.35 -0.85 -5.08
N LEU A 200 -24.06 -1.17 -5.17
CA LEU A 200 -23.04 -0.24 -5.62
C LEU A 200 -22.93 -0.24 -7.17
N PRO A 201 -22.44 0.85 -7.78
CA PRO A 201 -22.11 0.91 -9.21
C PRO A 201 -21.22 -0.27 -9.65
N GLU A 202 -21.49 -0.85 -10.83
CA GLU A 202 -20.76 -2.03 -11.32
C GLU A 202 -19.28 -1.78 -11.63
N GLU A 203 -18.90 -0.52 -11.78
CA GLU A 203 -17.50 -0.10 -11.95
C GLU A 203 -16.68 -0.21 -10.67
N LEU A 204 -17.31 -0.17 -9.49
CA LEU A 204 -16.61 -0.38 -8.22
C LEU A 204 -16.31 -1.86 -8.01
N ARG A 205 -15.03 -2.20 -8.07
CA ARG A 205 -14.52 -3.55 -7.86
C ARG A 205 -13.50 -3.51 -6.73
N TRP A 206 -13.64 -4.45 -5.80
CA TRP A 206 -12.76 -4.58 -4.64
C TRP A 206 -12.11 -5.95 -4.70
N GLU A 207 -10.79 -5.99 -4.61
CA GLU A 207 -10.01 -7.22 -4.49
C GLU A 207 -9.07 -7.06 -3.30
N GLY A 208 -9.07 -8.03 -2.39
CA GLY A 208 -8.20 -7.96 -1.22
C GLY A 208 -8.54 -8.94 -0.13
N LYS A 209 -7.66 -8.99 0.87
CA LYS A 209 -7.90 -9.68 2.13
C LYS A 209 -8.31 -8.64 3.15
N VAL A 210 -9.52 -8.75 3.68
CA VAL A 210 -9.92 -7.95 4.85
C VAL A 210 -9.19 -8.54 6.06
N ILE A 211 -8.32 -7.75 6.66
CA ILE A 211 -7.67 -8.08 7.94
C ILE A 211 -8.42 -7.28 9.00
N PRO A 212 -9.17 -7.94 9.89
CA PRO A 212 -9.92 -7.24 10.93
C PRO A 212 -8.97 -6.52 11.87
N THR A 213 -9.42 -5.40 12.44
CA THR A 213 -8.70 -4.75 13.54
C THR A 213 -8.80 -5.62 14.81
N ASN A 214 -7.92 -5.41 15.79
CA ASN A 214 -8.01 -6.08 17.08
C ASN A 214 -9.37 -5.83 17.76
N GLU A 215 -9.96 -4.64 17.56
CA GLU A 215 -11.29 -4.27 18.07
C GLU A 215 -12.40 -5.06 17.35
N GLU A 216 -12.33 -5.17 16.02
CA GLU A 216 -13.27 -5.98 15.22
C GLU A 216 -13.14 -7.49 15.48
N GLU A 217 -11.95 -7.96 15.88
CA GLU A 217 -11.76 -9.32 16.39
C GLU A 217 -12.40 -9.50 17.77
N SER A 218 -12.27 -8.51 18.67
CA SER A 218 -12.91 -8.56 19.98
C SER A 218 -14.44 -8.49 19.90
N ASP A 219 -15.02 -7.66 19.02
CA ASP A 219 -16.47 -7.54 18.85
C ASP A 219 -17.11 -8.82 18.27
N LYS A 220 -16.37 -9.58 17.46
CA LYS A 220 -16.80 -10.92 17.02
C LYS A 220 -16.83 -11.91 18.16
N ASN A 221 -15.87 -11.84 19.07
CA ASN A 221 -15.85 -12.67 20.27
C ASN A 221 -16.97 -12.29 21.25
N ASP A 222 -17.26 -10.99 21.43
CA ASP A 222 -18.34 -10.54 22.31
C ASP A 222 -19.73 -10.87 21.75
N ASN A 223 -19.94 -10.77 20.43
CA ASN A 223 -21.17 -11.23 19.80
C ASN A 223 -21.32 -12.77 19.85
N ALA A 224 -20.23 -13.52 19.70
CA ALA A 224 -20.24 -14.98 19.88
C ALA A 224 -20.51 -15.37 21.34
N LEU A 225 -19.96 -14.63 22.30
CA LEU A 225 -20.22 -14.81 23.73
C LEU A 225 -21.67 -14.47 24.09
N GLN A 226 -22.26 -13.40 23.54
CA GLN A 226 -23.68 -13.07 23.73
C GLN A 226 -24.63 -14.09 23.08
N MET A 227 -24.31 -14.59 21.89
CA MET A 227 -25.07 -15.67 21.22
C MET A 227 -25.00 -16.99 22.00
N ASN A 228 -23.84 -17.32 22.57
CA ASN A 228 -23.68 -18.51 23.41
C ASN A 228 -24.39 -18.35 24.77
N TYR A 229 -24.37 -17.14 25.37
CA TYR A 229 -25.11 -16.85 26.59
C TYR A 229 -26.64 -16.91 26.41
N THR A 230 -27.15 -16.49 25.25
CA THR A 230 -28.59 -16.56 24.93
C THR A 230 -29.04 -17.96 24.52
N LYS A 231 -28.18 -18.76 23.87
CA LYS A 231 -28.42 -20.21 23.67
C LYS A 231 -28.49 -20.97 24.99
N ASP A 232 -27.53 -20.76 25.89
CA ASP A 232 -27.48 -21.46 27.19
C ASP A 232 -28.69 -21.08 28.09
N LYS A 233 -29.16 -19.82 28.04
CA LYS A 233 -30.42 -19.43 28.71
C LYS A 233 -31.68 -20.04 28.07
N ARG A 234 -31.71 -20.27 26.75
CA ARG A 234 -32.83 -20.95 26.07
C ARG A 234 -32.85 -22.45 26.36
N GLU A 235 -31.69 -23.10 26.41
CA GLU A 235 -31.58 -24.52 26.77
C GLU A 235 -31.93 -24.77 28.25
N LYS A 236 -31.48 -23.90 29.17
CA LYS A 236 -31.84 -23.98 30.59
C LYS A 236 -33.33 -23.74 30.86
N LYS A 237 -34.02 -22.88 30.08
CA LYS A 237 -35.49 -22.73 30.15
C LYS A 237 -36.24 -23.96 29.65
N HIS A 238 -35.68 -24.72 28.71
CA HIS A 238 -36.29 -25.98 28.25
C HIS A 238 -36.02 -27.16 29.20
N PHE A 239 -34.92 -27.15 29.93
CA PHE A 239 -34.64 -28.18 30.95
C PHE A 239 -35.50 -28.03 32.22
N HIS A 240 -35.80 -26.81 32.65
CA HIS A 240 -36.62 -26.58 33.86
C HIS A 240 -38.13 -26.80 33.67
N LYS A 241 -38.59 -27.03 32.43
CA LYS A 241 -40.01 -27.31 32.14
C LYS A 241 -40.33 -28.79 31.93
N ARG A 242 -39.35 -29.69 32.11
CA ARG A 242 -39.48 -31.14 31.85
C ARG A 242 -39.29 -32.01 33.11
N TRP A 243 -39.22 -31.38 34.28
CA TRP A 243 -39.01 -32.02 35.59
C TRP A 243 -40.14 -31.72 36.57
N ASN A 244 -41.37 -31.53 36.08
CA ASN A 244 -42.57 -31.43 36.92
C ASN A 244 -43.79 -32.21 36.39
N ASP A 245 -43.62 -32.98 35.32
CA ASP A 245 -44.68 -33.86 34.80
C ASP A 245 -44.12 -35.27 34.62
N GLN A 246 -44.00 -36.02 35.72
CA GLN A 246 -44.05 -37.49 35.78
C GLN A 246 -44.05 -37.95 37.25
N GLN A 247 -45.27 -38.23 37.74
CA GLN A 247 -45.52 -39.40 38.59
C GLN A 247 -45.20 -40.67 37.81
#